data_AF-A0A443RX11-F1
#
_entry.id   AF-A0A443RX11-F1
#
_cell.length_a   1.000
_cell.length_b   1.000
_cell.length_c   1.000
_cell.angle_alpha   90.00
_cell.angle_beta   90.00
_cell.angle_gamma   90.00
#
_symmetry.space_group_name_H-M   'P 1'
#
loop_
_entity.id
_entity.type
_entity.pdbx_description
1 polymer ?
#
loop_
_entity_poly.entity_id
_entity_poly.type
_entity_poly.pdbx_seq_one_letter_code
_entity_poly.pdbx_strand_id
1 'polypeptide(L)'
;MHLAIDHFTRYVWAIASKTQTAKDFVNLIKQVQKHGTPQLVLADKYTGIQSREFTKFLSNEKIKTMFITTNCAQSNGLVERVNQTLVNRLRCKYNECETKNSWHKLLKECVKEYNNTPHSVTLYSPNYLLTKKLPFSPIINTNASSNYDESMKLALQRTIDNHNKNKKVYDNKHQPFEFKTGDFVIIENKNEISRKKLESLMTGPFEVIRKVSNVIYEVECYKRGKKTDFFHISKLRPYFP
;
A
#
# COMPACT_ATOMS: atom_id res chain seq x y z
N MET A 1 8.82 4.98 10.90
CA MET A 1 9.42 4.82 9.57
C MET A 1 8.35 5.15 8.55
N HIS A 2 8.67 5.99 7.57
CA HIS A 2 7.77 6.38 6.49
C HIS A 2 8.29 5.78 5.19
N LEU A 3 7.41 5.17 4.40
CA LEU A 3 7.77 4.44 3.20
C LEU A 3 6.99 4.96 1.99
N ALA A 4 7.67 5.04 0.86
CA ALA A 4 7.07 5.21 -0.45
C ALA A 4 7.63 4.13 -1.38
N ILE A 5 6.78 3.56 -2.22
CA ILE A 5 7.19 2.57 -3.22
C ILE A 5 6.68 2.99 -4.58
N ASP A 6 7.53 2.86 -5.59
CA ASP A 6 7.07 2.96 -6.97
C ASP A 6 6.34 1.67 -7.39
N HIS A 7 5.13 1.84 -7.94
CA HIS A 7 4.24 0.73 -8.29
C HIS A 7 4.70 -0.07 -9.51
N PHE A 8 5.69 0.39 -10.26
CA PHE A 8 6.22 -0.36 -11.39
C PHE A 8 7.56 -1.00 -11.03
N THR A 9 8.58 -0.18 -10.77
CA THR A 9 9.95 -0.58 -10.49
C THR A 9 10.11 -1.30 -9.15
N ARG A 10 9.14 -1.16 -8.23
CA ARG A 10 9.23 -1.59 -6.83
C ARG A 10 10.30 -0.84 -6.04
N TYR A 11 10.80 0.29 -6.54
CA TYR A 11 11.84 1.05 -5.86
C TYR A 11 11.27 1.67 -4.59
N VAL A 12 12.02 1.56 -3.49
CA VAL A 12 11.57 2.01 -2.17
C VAL A 12 12.38 3.20 -1.71
N TRP A 13 11.66 4.22 -1.25
CA TRP A 13 12.18 5.32 -0.46
C TRP A 13 11.71 5.18 0.98
N ALA A 14 12.61 5.44 1.92
CA ALA A 14 12.30 5.34 3.35
C ALA A 14 12.90 6.50 4.14
N ILE A 15 12.13 7.01 5.10
CA ILE A 15 12.58 8.01 6.06
C ILE A 15 12.40 7.49 7.49
N ALA A 16 13.47 7.58 8.27
CA ALA A 16 13.43 7.44 9.71
C ALA A 16 12.99 8.78 10.33
N SER A 17 11.85 8.80 11.00
CA SER A 17 11.40 9.94 11.80
C SER A 17 10.82 9.45 13.12
N LYS A 18 10.96 10.27 14.16
CA LYS A 18 10.35 10.07 15.49
C LYS A 18 8.87 10.46 15.48
N THR A 19 8.46 11.26 14.50
CA THR A 19 7.12 11.80 14.36
C THR A 19 6.43 11.24 13.12
N GLN A 20 5.12 11.48 13.03
CA GLN A 20 4.30 11.13 11.88
C GLN A 20 3.57 12.38 11.37
N THR A 21 4.31 13.47 11.19
CA THR A 21 3.78 14.79 10.81
C THR A 21 3.71 14.95 9.30
N ALA A 22 2.94 15.95 8.84
CA ALA A 22 2.89 16.33 7.43
C ALA A 22 4.29 16.58 6.83
N LYS A 23 5.18 17.22 7.59
CA LYS A 23 6.57 17.52 7.18
C LYS A 23 7.37 16.26 6.86
N ASP A 24 7.15 15.18 7.62
CA ASP A 24 7.82 13.90 7.36
C ASP A 24 7.42 13.34 5.98
N PHE A 25 6.13 13.41 5.64
CA PHE A 25 5.62 12.97 4.35
C PHE A 25 6.04 13.91 3.21
N VAL A 26 6.09 15.23 3.42
CA VAL A 26 6.63 16.18 2.44
C VAL A 26 8.08 15.84 2.11
N ASN A 27 8.90 15.59 3.14
CA ASN A 27 10.30 15.20 2.94
C ASN A 27 10.44 13.87 2.20
N LEU A 28 9.52 12.93 2.42
CA LEU A 28 9.48 11.66 1.70
C LEU A 28 9.22 11.88 0.21
N ILE A 29 8.21 12.68 -0.14
CA ILE A 29 7.91 12.99 -1.54
C ILE A 29 9.06 13.76 -2.19
N LYS A 30 9.71 14.68 -1.48
CA LYS A 30 10.92 15.36 -1.98
C LYS A 30 12.07 14.39 -2.30
N GLN A 31 12.18 13.25 -1.60
CA GLN A 31 13.15 12.22 -2.00
C GLN A 31 12.75 11.51 -3.29
N VAL A 32 11.46 11.24 -3.49
CA VAL A 32 10.94 10.67 -4.74
C VAL A 32 11.23 11.62 -5.90
N GLN A 33 10.99 12.91 -5.72
CA GLN A 33 11.20 13.96 -6.74
C GLN A 33 12.64 14.04 -7.26
N LYS A 34 13.64 13.54 -6.53
CA LYS A 34 15.02 13.44 -7.03
C LYS A 34 15.17 12.51 -8.23
N HIS A 35 14.25 11.57 -8.39
CA HIS A 35 14.20 10.64 -9.53
C HIS A 35 13.12 11.02 -10.55
N GLY A 36 12.20 11.91 -10.18
CA GLY A 36 11.10 12.38 -11.01
C GLY A 36 9.87 12.71 -10.17
N THR A 37 9.04 13.65 -10.65
CA THR A 37 7.81 14.04 -9.96
C THR A 37 6.72 12.99 -10.21
N PRO A 38 6.16 12.35 -9.17
CA PRO A 38 5.10 11.38 -9.35
C PRO A 38 3.81 12.07 -9.81
N GLN A 39 3.07 11.42 -10.71
CA GLN A 39 1.78 11.96 -11.17
C GLN A 39 0.64 11.71 -10.17
N LEU A 40 0.73 10.60 -9.43
CA LEU A 40 -0.28 10.12 -8.52
C LEU A 40 0.38 9.54 -7.26
N VAL A 41 -0.13 9.95 -6.10
CA VAL A 41 0.19 9.35 -4.80
C VAL A 41 -1.03 8.57 -4.32
N LEU A 42 -0.86 7.25 -4.17
CA LEU A 42 -1.83 6.38 -3.53
C LEU A 42 -1.47 6.27 -2.04
N ALA A 43 -2.42 6.56 -1.15
CA ALA A 43 -2.16 6.53 0.29
C ALA A 43 -3.37 6.12 1.11
N ASP A 44 -3.10 5.69 2.34
CA ASP A 44 -4.13 5.46 3.36
C ASP A 44 -4.63 6.78 3.94
N LYS A 45 -5.78 6.72 4.63
CA LYS A 45 -6.38 7.84 5.36
C LYS A 45 -5.64 8.16 6.67
N TYR A 46 -4.31 8.16 6.65
CA TYR A 46 -3.49 8.53 7.81
C TYR A 46 -3.57 10.05 8.06
N THR A 47 -3.66 10.46 9.33
CA THR A 47 -3.89 11.87 9.72
C THR A 47 -2.84 12.83 9.16
N GLY A 48 -1.56 12.45 9.16
CA GLY A 48 -0.48 13.24 8.58
C GLY A 48 -0.60 13.43 7.05
N ILE A 49 -1.13 12.43 6.34
CA ILE A 49 -1.33 12.46 4.88
C ILE A 49 -2.60 13.23 4.52
N GLN A 50 -3.64 13.18 5.36
CA GLN A 50 -4.86 13.96 5.18
C GLN A 50 -4.72 15.43 5.62
N SER A 51 -3.57 15.81 6.18
CA SER A 51 -3.34 17.17 6.67
C SER A 51 -3.46 18.21 5.54
N ARG A 52 -3.95 19.41 5.89
CA ARG A 52 -4.02 20.54 4.95
C ARG A 52 -2.65 20.92 4.40
N GLU A 53 -1.61 20.78 5.22
CA GLU A 53 -0.22 21.06 4.84
C GLU A 53 0.25 20.12 3.73
N PHE A 54 0.09 18.81 3.90
CA PHE A 54 0.54 17.82 2.92
C PHE A 54 -0.30 17.88 1.63
N THR A 55 -1.63 17.99 1.75
CA THR A 55 -2.52 18.09 0.58
C THR A 55 -2.27 19.37 -0.23
N LYS A 56 -2.01 20.51 0.43
CA LYS A 56 -1.63 21.76 -0.24
C LYS A 56 -0.28 21.63 -0.96
N PHE A 57 0.70 20.99 -0.32
CA PHE A 57 1.99 20.71 -0.95
C PHE A 57 1.83 19.89 -2.24
N LEU A 58 1.09 18.76 -2.19
CA LEU A 58 0.87 17.94 -3.39
C LEU A 58 0.13 18.69 -4.50
N SER A 59 -0.87 19.52 -4.15
CA SER A 59 -1.59 20.35 -5.11
C SER A 59 -0.68 21.36 -5.82
N ASN A 60 0.21 22.03 -5.07
CA ASN A 60 1.18 22.98 -5.63
C ASN A 60 2.14 22.31 -6.62
N GLU A 61 2.57 21.08 -6.30
CA GLU A 61 3.43 20.26 -7.17
C GLU A 61 2.66 19.58 -8.31
N LYS A 62 1.34 19.84 -8.44
CA LYS A 62 0.43 19.23 -9.42
C LYS A 62 0.38 17.69 -9.34
N ILE A 63 0.59 17.15 -8.13
CA ILE A 63 0.55 15.72 -7.84
C ILE A 63 -0.87 15.33 -7.41
N LYS A 64 -1.49 14.40 -8.13
CA LYS A 64 -2.82 13.88 -7.76
C LYS A 64 -2.70 12.99 -6.53
N THR A 65 -3.70 13.02 -5.65
CA THR A 65 -3.75 12.14 -4.47
C THR A 65 -4.99 11.26 -4.54
N MET A 66 -4.82 9.96 -4.31
CA MET A 66 -5.91 9.01 -4.18
C MET A 66 -5.84 8.35 -2.81
N PHE A 67 -6.92 8.47 -2.03
CA PHE A 67 -7.04 7.84 -0.74
C PHE A 67 -7.79 6.52 -0.86
N ILE A 68 -7.19 5.44 -0.36
CA ILE A 68 -7.91 4.16 -0.29
C ILE A 68 -8.92 4.16 0.86
N THR A 69 -9.97 3.36 0.73
CA THR A 69 -10.97 3.21 1.79
C THR A 69 -10.39 2.41 2.96
N THR A 70 -10.94 2.67 4.15
CA THR A 70 -10.46 2.10 5.42
C THR A 70 -10.61 0.57 5.45
N ASN A 71 -9.48 -0.11 5.66
CA ASN A 71 -9.27 -1.56 5.63
C ASN A 71 -9.52 -2.24 4.27
N CYS A 72 -9.18 -1.57 3.16
CA CYS A 72 -8.89 -2.25 1.90
C CYS A 72 -7.39 -2.61 1.82
N ALA A 73 -6.93 -3.54 2.65
CA ALA A 73 -5.51 -3.96 2.69
C ALA A 73 -4.97 -4.36 1.30
N GLN A 74 -5.85 -4.85 0.43
CA GLN A 74 -5.52 -5.23 -0.95
C GLN A 74 -5.03 -4.05 -1.79
N SER A 75 -5.53 -2.83 -1.54
CA SER A 75 -5.18 -1.64 -2.32
C SER A 75 -3.82 -1.06 -1.95
N ASN A 76 -3.32 -1.29 -0.72
CA ASN A 76 -2.00 -0.82 -0.27
C ASN A 76 -1.00 -1.97 -0.01
N GLY A 77 -1.31 -3.19 -0.44
CA GLY A 77 -0.56 -4.41 -0.09
C GLY A 77 0.91 -4.42 -0.54
N LEU A 78 1.28 -3.60 -1.53
CA LEU A 78 2.69 -3.43 -1.92
C LEU A 78 3.51 -2.74 -0.83
N VAL A 79 3.04 -1.60 -0.33
CA VAL A 79 3.71 -0.86 0.76
C VAL A 79 3.73 -1.71 2.02
N GLU A 80 2.63 -2.39 2.35
CA GLU A 80 2.55 -3.27 3.53
C GLU A 80 3.57 -4.41 3.45
N ARG A 81 3.68 -5.10 2.30
CA ARG A 81 4.65 -6.18 2.11
C ARG A 81 6.09 -5.69 2.18
N VAL A 82 6.36 -4.51 1.63
CA VAL A 82 7.69 -3.88 1.76
C VAL A 82 7.99 -3.54 3.20
N ASN A 83 7.04 -2.98 3.94
CA ASN A 83 7.22 -2.65 5.35
C ASN A 83 7.59 -3.91 6.15
N GLN A 84 6.87 -5.02 5.96
CA GLN A 84 7.20 -6.29 6.60
C GLN A 84 8.61 -6.77 6.24
N THR A 85 8.98 -6.68 4.96
CA THR A 85 10.31 -7.10 4.49
C THR A 85 11.41 -6.26 5.13
N LEU A 86 11.27 -4.94 5.14
CA LEU A 86 12.27 -4.03 5.72
C LEU A 86 12.37 -4.18 7.24
N VAL A 87 11.24 -4.31 7.94
CA VAL A 87 11.23 -4.53 9.40
C VAL A 87 11.92 -5.84 9.75
N ASN A 88 11.69 -6.91 8.98
CA ASN A 88 12.37 -8.20 9.20
C ASN A 88 13.88 -8.09 8.96
N ARG A 89 14.32 -7.45 7.87
CA ARG A 89 15.76 -7.22 7.59
C ARG A 89 16.41 -6.38 8.68
N LEU A 90 15.74 -5.31 9.12
CA LEU A 90 16.17 -4.47 10.22
C LEU A 90 16.32 -5.27 11.51
N ARG A 91 15.35 -6.12 11.84
CA ARG A 91 15.38 -6.97 13.04
C ARG A 91 16.57 -7.92 13.02
N CYS A 92 16.84 -8.58 11.89
CA CYS A 92 18.00 -9.45 11.74
C CYS A 92 19.31 -8.69 11.96
N LYS A 93 19.55 -7.61 11.18
CA LYS A 93 20.78 -6.81 11.31
C LYS A 93 20.97 -6.20 12.69
N TYR A 94 19.89 -5.74 13.32
CA TYR A 94 19.95 -5.15 14.66
C TYR A 94 20.35 -6.19 15.72
N ASN A 95 19.91 -7.44 15.58
CA ASN A 95 20.23 -8.52 16.51
C ASN A 95 21.59 -9.18 16.24
N GLU A 96 22.10 -9.13 15.01
CA GLU A 96 23.41 -9.65 14.63
C GLU A 96 24.57 -8.72 15.03
N CYS A 97 24.33 -7.43 15.16
CA CYS A 97 25.35 -6.46 15.56
C CYS A 97 25.55 -6.44 17.08
N GLU A 98 26.72 -6.87 17.57
CA GLU A 98 27.10 -6.76 18.99
C GLU A 98 27.09 -5.31 19.50
N THR A 99 27.50 -4.37 18.64
CA THR A 99 27.32 -2.94 18.88
C THR A 99 25.96 -2.54 18.31
N LYS A 100 25.04 -2.08 19.17
CA LYS A 100 23.70 -1.62 18.76
C LYS A 100 23.81 -0.40 17.83
N ASN A 101 24.02 -0.66 16.54
CA ASN A 101 24.08 0.35 15.51
C ASN A 101 22.77 1.13 15.50
N SER A 102 22.86 2.43 15.25
CA SER A 102 21.67 3.24 15.26
C SER A 102 20.72 2.81 14.14
N TRP A 103 19.47 2.49 14.51
CA TRP A 103 18.47 1.92 13.59
C TRP A 103 18.25 2.75 12.32
N HIS A 104 18.50 4.06 12.36
CA HIS A 104 18.42 4.93 11.19
C HIS A 104 19.50 4.65 10.13
N LYS A 105 20.72 4.24 10.55
CA LYS A 105 21.79 3.83 9.63
C LYS A 105 21.44 2.46 9.03
N LEU A 106 21.03 1.52 9.87
CA LEU A 106 20.59 0.19 9.44
C LEU A 106 19.43 0.27 8.45
N LEU A 107 18.48 1.20 8.65
CA LEU A 107 17.38 1.39 7.70
C LEU A 107 17.88 1.78 6.31
N LYS A 108 18.83 2.73 6.22
CA LYS A 108 19.40 3.14 4.94
C LYS A 108 20.07 1.97 4.23
N GLU A 109 20.77 1.13 4.99
CA GLU A 109 21.42 -0.07 4.48
C GLU A 109 20.40 -1.11 3.99
N CYS A 110 19.39 -1.44 4.81
CA CYS A 110 18.31 -2.36 4.42
C CYS A 110 17.57 -1.92 3.15
N VAL A 111 17.32 -0.62 3.00
CA VAL A 111 16.67 -0.05 1.81
C VAL A 111 17.59 -0.14 0.60
N LYS A 112 18.89 0.14 0.76
CA LYS A 112 19.88 -0.03 -0.31
C LYS A 112 19.96 -1.49 -0.76
N GLU A 113 20.01 -2.43 0.17
CA GLU A 113 20.00 -3.85 -0.14
C GLU A 113 18.71 -4.26 -0.83
N TYR A 114 17.56 -3.81 -0.33
CA TYR A 114 16.26 -4.09 -0.93
C TYR A 114 16.22 -3.64 -2.38
N ASN A 115 16.58 -2.38 -2.64
CA ASN A 115 16.57 -1.82 -4.00
C ASN A 115 17.59 -2.49 -4.94
N ASN A 116 18.65 -3.12 -4.42
CA ASN A 116 19.61 -3.87 -5.23
C ASN A 116 19.31 -5.37 -5.32
N THR A 117 18.34 -5.89 -4.57
CA THR A 117 17.94 -7.31 -4.61
C THR A 117 16.95 -7.52 -5.78
N PRO A 118 17.20 -8.45 -6.71
CA PRO A 118 16.21 -8.79 -7.72
C PRO A 118 14.95 -9.41 -7.10
N HIS A 119 13.76 -9.05 -7.60
CA HIS A 119 12.49 -9.58 -7.10
C HIS A 119 11.96 -10.71 -7.99
N SER A 120 11.29 -11.71 -7.41
CA SER A 120 10.75 -12.85 -8.17
C SER A 120 9.70 -12.48 -9.24
N VAL A 121 8.92 -11.42 -8.98
CA VAL A 121 7.89 -10.95 -9.91
C VAL A 121 8.54 -10.27 -11.12
N THR A 122 9.34 -9.24 -10.89
CA THR A 122 9.96 -8.44 -11.95
C THR A 122 11.20 -9.10 -12.55
N LEU A 123 11.82 -10.08 -11.86
CA LEU A 123 13.15 -10.66 -12.10
C LEU A 123 14.33 -9.71 -11.95
N TYR A 124 14.10 -8.40 -12.03
CA TYR A 124 15.13 -7.38 -11.89
C TYR A 124 15.10 -6.69 -10.53
N SER A 125 16.22 -6.07 -10.17
CA SER A 125 16.29 -5.23 -8.97
C SER A 125 15.55 -3.91 -9.19
N PRO A 126 14.93 -3.35 -8.15
CA PRO A 126 14.26 -2.06 -8.27
C PRO A 126 15.18 -0.92 -8.75
N ASN A 127 16.43 -0.92 -8.31
CA ASN A 127 17.43 0.08 -8.68
C ASN A 127 17.76 0.02 -10.17
N TYR A 128 17.85 -1.18 -10.77
CA TYR A 128 18.05 -1.33 -12.20
C TYR A 128 16.88 -0.78 -13.00
N LEU A 129 15.64 -1.15 -12.64
CA LEU A 129 14.45 -0.69 -13.35
C LEU A 129 14.29 0.84 -13.28
N LEU A 130 14.61 1.46 -12.14
CA LEU A 130 14.49 2.91 -11.96
C LEU A 130 15.65 3.69 -12.60
N THR A 131 16.89 3.25 -12.43
CA THR A 131 18.09 4.06 -12.74
C THR A 131 18.89 3.58 -13.95
N LYS A 132 18.49 2.46 -14.56
CA LYS A 132 19.21 1.76 -15.65
C LYS A 132 20.60 1.23 -15.26
N LYS A 133 20.96 1.27 -13.97
CA LYS A 133 22.25 0.76 -13.48
C LYS A 133 22.14 -0.73 -13.19
N LEU A 134 22.95 -1.54 -13.88
CA LEU A 134 22.95 -2.99 -13.72
C LEU A 134 23.13 -3.39 -12.24
N PRO A 135 22.41 -4.43 -11.78
CA PRO A 135 22.54 -4.89 -10.40
C PRO A 135 23.95 -5.47 -10.15
N PHE A 136 24.44 -5.31 -8.92
CA PHE A 136 25.69 -5.93 -8.48
C PHE A 136 25.58 -7.46 -8.33
N SER A 137 24.35 -7.99 -8.26
CA SER A 137 24.07 -9.42 -8.08
C SER A 137 23.41 -10.01 -9.32
N PRO A 138 23.67 -11.30 -9.64
CA PRO A 138 23.15 -11.93 -10.83
C PRO A 138 21.63 -11.97 -10.82
N ILE A 139 21.05 -11.87 -12.01
CA ILE A 139 19.61 -11.98 -12.20
C ILE A 139 19.19 -13.38 -11.76
N ILE A 140 18.08 -13.50 -11.03
CA ILE A 140 17.57 -14.76 -10.44
C ILE A 140 17.31 -15.84 -11.51
N ASN A 141 17.40 -15.53 -12.81
CA ASN A 141 17.08 -16.44 -13.90
C ASN A 141 17.89 -16.14 -15.18
N THR A 142 18.23 -17.19 -15.94
CA THR A 142 18.92 -17.12 -17.24
C THR A 142 18.06 -16.50 -18.36
N ASN A 143 16.74 -16.44 -18.17
CA ASN A 143 15.79 -15.87 -19.13
C ASN A 143 15.62 -14.34 -19.04
N ALA A 144 16.44 -13.67 -18.23
CA ALA A 144 16.39 -12.22 -18.13
C ALA A 144 17.27 -11.57 -19.20
N SER A 145 16.74 -10.54 -19.85
CA SER A 145 17.48 -9.79 -20.86
C SER A 145 18.51 -8.89 -20.19
N SER A 146 19.66 -8.72 -20.87
CA SER A 146 20.65 -7.71 -20.51
C SER A 146 20.30 -6.34 -21.11
N ASN A 147 19.41 -6.30 -22.11
CA ASN A 147 18.91 -5.07 -22.71
C ASN A 147 17.86 -4.42 -21.80
N TYR A 148 18.01 -3.13 -21.53
CA TYR A 148 17.14 -2.40 -20.60
C TYR A 148 15.69 -2.31 -21.08
N ASP A 149 15.46 -2.02 -22.37
CA ASP A 149 14.11 -1.85 -22.89
C ASP A 149 13.34 -3.17 -22.90
N GLU A 150 14.03 -4.27 -23.20
CA GLU A 150 13.48 -5.62 -23.08
C GLU A 150 13.20 -5.99 -21.62
N SER A 151 14.11 -5.61 -20.71
CA SER A 151 13.92 -5.84 -19.27
C SER A 151 12.68 -5.15 -18.73
N MET A 152 12.44 -3.90 -19.16
CA MET A 152 11.25 -3.13 -18.79
C MET A 152 9.96 -3.78 -19.30
N LYS A 153 9.95 -4.22 -20.57
CA LYS A 153 8.80 -4.93 -21.16
C LYS A 153 8.53 -6.26 -20.43
N LEU A 154 9.58 -7.03 -20.13
CA LEU A 154 9.45 -8.28 -19.40
C LEU A 154 8.94 -8.06 -17.97
N ALA A 155 9.48 -7.07 -17.25
CA ALA A 155 9.04 -6.75 -15.90
C ALA A 155 7.56 -6.33 -15.85
N LEU A 156 7.11 -5.56 -16.85
CA LEU A 156 5.72 -5.16 -17.00
C LEU A 156 4.82 -6.37 -17.25
N GLN A 157 5.16 -7.18 -18.26
CA GLN A 157 4.38 -8.37 -18.62
C GLN A 157 4.22 -9.31 -17.42
N ARG A 158 5.31 -9.60 -16.72
CA ARG A 158 5.28 -10.47 -15.53
C ARG A 158 4.49 -9.88 -14.38
N THR A 159 4.54 -8.56 -14.20
CA THR A 159 3.72 -7.87 -13.21
C THR A 159 2.23 -8.05 -13.52
N ILE A 160 1.83 -7.89 -14.78
CA ILE A 160 0.45 -8.09 -15.24
C ILE A 160 0.03 -9.54 -15.05
N ASP A 161 0.86 -10.50 -15.47
CA ASP A 161 0.58 -11.92 -15.33
C ASP A 161 0.41 -12.33 -13.87
N ASN A 162 1.30 -11.84 -12.99
CA ASN A 162 1.22 -12.08 -11.55
C ASN A 162 -0.03 -11.46 -10.94
N HIS A 163 -0.40 -10.23 -11.36
CA HIS A 163 -1.64 -9.59 -10.93
C HIS A 163 -2.87 -10.43 -11.35
N ASN A 164 -2.92 -10.87 -12.61
CA ASN A 164 -4.02 -11.67 -13.15
C ASN A 164 -4.13 -13.04 -12.45
N LYS A 165 -2.99 -13.69 -12.16
CA LYS A 165 -2.95 -14.93 -11.36
C LYS A 165 -3.53 -14.71 -9.97
N ASN A 166 -3.10 -13.65 -9.27
CA ASN A 166 -3.62 -13.32 -7.94
C ASN A 166 -5.11 -12.99 -7.97
N LYS A 167 -5.56 -12.27 -9.00
CA LYS A 167 -6.98 -11.95 -9.21
C LYS A 167 -7.82 -13.23 -9.36
N LYS A 168 -7.41 -14.18 -10.21
CA LYS A 168 -8.11 -15.48 -10.36
C LYS A 168 -8.23 -16.23 -9.04
N VAL A 169 -7.15 -16.30 -8.26
CA VAL A 169 -7.17 -16.98 -6.94
C VAL A 169 -8.10 -16.28 -5.96
N TYR A 170 -8.17 -14.95 -5.99
CA TYR A 170 -9.09 -14.18 -5.16
C TYR A 170 -10.54 -14.38 -5.59
N ASP A 171 -10.84 -14.20 -6.87
CA ASP A 171 -12.19 -14.31 -7.43
C ASP A 171 -12.79 -15.71 -7.18
N ASN A 172 -11.97 -16.77 -7.29
CA ASN A 172 -12.41 -18.15 -7.00
C ASN A 172 -12.84 -18.38 -5.54
N LYS A 173 -12.37 -17.56 -4.60
CA LYS A 173 -12.72 -17.65 -3.17
C LYS A 173 -13.72 -16.60 -2.74
N HIS A 174 -14.03 -15.64 -3.60
CA HIS A 174 -14.89 -14.51 -3.27
C HIS A 174 -16.35 -14.87 -3.56
N GLN A 175 -17.22 -14.72 -2.55
CA GLN A 175 -18.65 -14.79 -2.78
C GLN A 175 -19.13 -13.43 -3.33
N PRO A 176 -19.74 -13.40 -4.52
CA PRO A 176 -20.27 -12.17 -5.09
C PRO A 176 -21.54 -11.79 -4.34
N PHE A 177 -21.43 -10.86 -3.40
CA PHE A 177 -22.60 -10.11 -2.96
C PHE A 177 -22.78 -8.91 -3.89
N GLU A 178 -24.00 -8.46 -4.07
CA GLU A 178 -24.29 -7.17 -4.71
C GLU A 178 -25.42 -6.52 -3.94
N PHE A 179 -25.25 -5.24 -3.61
CA PHE A 179 -26.25 -4.48 -2.86
C PHE A 179 -26.78 -3.36 -3.76
N LYS A 180 -28.06 -3.04 -3.63
CA LYS A 180 -28.72 -1.92 -4.28
C LYS A 180 -28.88 -0.78 -3.28
N THR A 181 -29.08 0.43 -3.81
CA THR A 181 -29.50 1.57 -2.98
C THR A 181 -30.81 1.23 -2.28
N GLY A 182 -30.88 1.48 -0.97
CA GLY A 182 -32.01 1.15 -0.11
C GLY A 182 -31.92 -0.21 0.58
N ASP A 183 -30.97 -1.08 0.19
CA ASP A 183 -30.77 -2.35 0.89
C ASP A 183 -30.21 -2.10 2.30
N PHE A 184 -30.69 -2.87 3.28
CA PHE A 184 -30.12 -2.86 4.61
C PHE A 184 -28.97 -3.86 4.74
N VAL A 185 -27.88 -3.41 5.34
CA VAL A 185 -26.66 -4.20 5.53
C VAL A 185 -26.18 -4.12 6.97
N ILE A 186 -25.56 -5.21 7.41
CA ILE A 186 -24.76 -5.26 8.64
C ILE A 186 -23.30 -5.05 8.28
N ILE A 187 -22.62 -4.18 9.04
CA ILE A 187 -21.19 -3.94 8.93
C ILE A 187 -20.44 -4.82 9.92
N GLU A 188 -19.57 -5.68 9.41
CA GLU A 188 -18.70 -6.56 10.19
C GLU A 188 -17.43 -5.80 10.65
N ASN A 189 -17.26 -5.68 11.97
CA ASN A 189 -16.12 -5.03 12.61
C ASN A 189 -14.98 -6.04 12.83
N LYS A 190 -14.23 -6.37 11.77
CA LYS A 190 -13.10 -7.33 11.82
C LYS A 190 -11.83 -6.86 12.54
N ASN A 191 -11.86 -5.75 13.27
CA ASN A 191 -10.67 -5.27 13.99
C ASN A 191 -10.49 -6.05 15.30
N GLU A 192 -9.93 -7.26 15.24
CA GLU A 192 -9.69 -8.11 16.42
C GLU A 192 -8.77 -7.45 17.46
N ILE A 193 -7.80 -6.65 17.01
CA ILE A 193 -6.74 -6.08 17.87
C ILE A 193 -7.22 -4.92 18.73
N SER A 194 -8.19 -4.12 18.26
CA SER A 194 -8.65 -2.90 18.94
C SER A 194 -10.05 -3.03 19.55
N ARG A 195 -10.66 -4.22 19.49
CA ARG A 195 -12.02 -4.47 19.97
C ARG A 195 -12.01 -4.79 21.47
N LYS A 196 -12.96 -4.25 22.24
CA LYS A 196 -13.16 -4.70 23.62
C LYS A 196 -13.77 -6.11 23.62
N LYS A 197 -13.39 -6.99 24.57
CA LYS A 197 -13.78 -8.41 24.57
C LYS A 197 -15.29 -8.68 24.36
N LEU A 198 -16.16 -7.78 24.83
CA LEU A 198 -17.63 -7.89 24.76
C LEU A 198 -18.31 -6.99 23.70
N GLU A 199 -17.56 -6.29 22.86
CA GLU A 199 -18.13 -5.37 21.86
C GLU A 199 -18.73 -6.14 20.67
N SER A 200 -19.88 -5.73 20.13
CA SER A 200 -20.49 -6.47 19.02
C SER A 200 -19.56 -6.56 17.80
N LEU A 201 -19.45 -7.76 17.23
CA LEU A 201 -18.72 -8.02 15.98
C LEU A 201 -19.43 -7.43 14.75
N MET A 202 -20.70 -7.09 14.91
CA MET A 202 -21.59 -6.65 13.86
C MET A 202 -22.34 -5.40 14.31
N THR A 203 -22.36 -4.38 13.46
CA THR A 203 -23.09 -3.13 13.72
C THR A 203 -24.05 -2.86 12.58
N GLY A 204 -25.25 -2.38 12.91
CA GLY A 204 -26.33 -2.14 11.97
C GLY A 204 -27.69 -2.49 12.60
N PRO A 205 -28.74 -2.60 11.78
CA PRO A 205 -28.74 -2.48 10.32
C PRO A 205 -28.48 -1.03 9.86
N PHE A 206 -27.88 -0.89 8.68
CA PHE A 206 -27.63 0.40 8.04
C PHE A 206 -28.07 0.37 6.58
N GLU A 207 -28.55 1.49 6.07
CA GLU A 207 -29.00 1.60 4.68
C GLU A 207 -27.82 1.86 3.73
N VAL A 208 -27.81 1.15 2.59
CA VAL A 208 -26.92 1.43 1.48
C VAL A 208 -27.42 2.66 0.74
N ILE A 209 -26.67 3.76 0.81
CA ILE A 209 -26.99 5.01 0.11
C ILE A 209 -26.74 4.84 -1.39
N ARG A 210 -25.57 4.31 -1.76
CA ARG A 210 -25.23 4.05 -3.17
C ARG A 210 -24.04 3.13 -3.37
N LYS A 211 -23.99 2.52 -4.55
CA LYS A 211 -22.82 1.82 -5.08
C LYS A 211 -21.83 2.82 -5.67
N VAL A 212 -20.63 2.91 -5.10
CA VAL A 212 -19.56 3.80 -5.57
C VAL A 212 -18.66 3.09 -6.58
N SER A 213 -18.41 1.80 -6.37
CA SER A 213 -17.70 0.93 -7.31
C SER A 213 -18.22 -0.51 -7.18
N ASN A 214 -17.69 -1.42 -8.00
CA ASN A 214 -18.03 -2.86 -7.89
C ASN A 214 -17.76 -3.45 -6.50
N VAL A 215 -16.90 -2.81 -5.70
CA VAL A 215 -16.47 -3.32 -4.40
C VAL A 215 -16.62 -2.31 -3.26
N ILE A 216 -17.02 -1.07 -3.52
CA ILE A 216 -17.19 -0.01 -2.50
C ILE A 216 -18.61 0.52 -2.53
N TYR A 217 -19.23 0.55 -1.34
CA TYR A 217 -20.55 1.11 -1.11
C TYR A 217 -20.47 2.26 -0.11
N GLU A 218 -21.28 3.28 -0.32
CA GLU A 218 -21.54 4.32 0.66
C GLU A 218 -22.73 3.87 1.53
N VAL A 219 -22.52 3.83 2.84
CA VAL A 219 -23.50 3.33 3.81
C VAL A 219 -23.77 4.41 4.84
N GLU A 220 -25.03 4.57 5.23
CA GLU A 220 -25.41 5.47 6.31
C GLU A 220 -24.86 4.93 7.62
N CYS A 221 -23.89 5.60 8.22
CA CYS A 221 -23.41 5.24 9.53
C CYS A 221 -23.02 6.50 10.30
N TYR A 222 -23.65 6.70 11.46
CA TYR A 222 -23.40 7.84 12.34
C TYR A 222 -22.12 7.61 13.15
N LYS A 223 -20.96 7.66 12.49
CA LYS A 223 -19.64 7.53 13.12
C LYS A 223 -18.88 8.86 13.06
N ARG A 224 -18.36 9.31 14.21
CA ARG A 224 -17.46 10.47 14.33
C ARG A 224 -18.04 11.76 13.70
N GLY A 225 -19.34 12.00 13.87
CA GLY A 225 -20.02 13.21 13.37
C GLY A 225 -20.29 13.22 11.86
N LYS A 226 -19.97 12.15 11.12
CA LYS A 226 -20.37 11.97 9.73
C LYS A 226 -21.61 11.09 9.63
N LYS A 227 -22.49 11.39 8.68
CA LYS A 227 -23.71 10.62 8.39
C LYS A 227 -23.45 9.38 7.53
N THR A 228 -22.40 9.40 6.70
CA THR A 228 -22.04 8.29 5.81
C THR A 228 -20.55 7.94 5.90
N ASP A 229 -20.21 6.69 5.60
CA ASP A 229 -18.83 6.26 5.34
C ASP A 229 -18.80 5.21 4.22
N PHE A 230 -17.60 4.96 3.68
CA PHE A 230 -17.39 4.06 2.55
C PHE A 230 -16.85 2.72 3.03
N PHE A 231 -17.57 1.64 2.70
CA PHE A 231 -17.21 0.29 3.09
C PHE A 231 -16.93 -0.59 1.88
N HIS A 232 -15.92 -1.45 2.02
CA HIS A 232 -15.69 -2.52 1.06
C HIS A 232 -16.75 -3.61 1.21
N ILE A 233 -17.18 -4.19 0.09
CA ILE A 233 -18.24 -5.21 0.04
C ILE A 233 -17.97 -6.41 0.94
N SER A 234 -16.70 -6.78 1.14
CA SER A 234 -16.29 -7.86 2.04
C SER A 234 -16.67 -7.65 3.51
N LYS A 235 -16.93 -6.41 3.92
CA LYS A 235 -17.38 -6.03 5.28
C LYS A 235 -18.90 -5.97 5.43
N LEU A 236 -19.64 -6.04 4.33
CA LEU A 236 -21.08 -5.94 4.34
C LEU A 236 -21.70 -7.32 4.33
N ARG A 237 -22.75 -7.51 5.12
CA ARG A 237 -23.59 -8.70 5.11
C ARG A 237 -25.03 -8.27 4.87
N PRO A 238 -25.81 -9.01 4.06
CA PRO A 238 -27.21 -8.68 3.86
C PRO A 238 -27.97 -8.76 5.19
N TYR A 239 -28.86 -7.81 5.42
CA TYR A 239 -29.82 -7.85 6.51
C TYR A 239 -31.21 -8.12 5.93
N PHE A 240 -31.85 -9.20 6.39
CA PHE A 240 -33.24 -9.49 6.07
C PHE A 240 -34.04 -9.28 7.37
N PRO A 241 -35.05 -8.39 7.36
CA PRO A 241 -35.94 -8.16 8.50
C PRO A 241 -36.70 -9.40 8.95
#